data_AF-A0A521D125-F1
#
_entry.id   AF-A0A521D125-F1
#
_cell.length_a   1.000
_cell.length_b   1.000
_cell.length_c   1.000
_cell.angle_alpha   90.00
_cell.angle_beta   90.00
_cell.angle_gamma   90.00
#
_symmetry.space_group_name_H-M   'P 1'
#
loop_
_entity.id
_entity.type
_entity.pdbx_description
1 polymer ?
#
loop_
_entity_poly.entity_id
_entity_poly.type
_entity_poly.pdbx_seq_one_letter_code
_entity_poly.pdbx_strand_id
1 'polypeptide(L)' 'MAKSTITTVSQKIALDQVRDVQVSDIVADGAGGFVRSMKFFGEPSASAGPALVLEVLIQSEARADLDITTPALTF' A
#
# COMPACT_ATOMS: atom_id res chain seq x y z
N MET A 1 8.90 33.16 -3.41
CA MET A 1 7.79 32.62 -2.59
C MET A 1 8.39 31.66 -1.58
N ALA A 2 8.24 31.90 -0.28
CA ALA A 2 8.68 30.93 0.73
C ALA A 2 7.73 29.73 0.67
N LYS A 3 8.29 28.53 0.45
CA LYS A 3 7.54 27.28 0.43
C LYS A 3 7.78 26.57 1.75
N SER A 4 6.75 26.43 2.57
CA SER A 4 6.80 25.53 3.71
C SER A 4 6.49 24.12 3.23
N THR A 5 7.41 23.20 3.51
CA THR A 5 7.21 21.77 3.30
C THR A 5 6.85 21.17 4.65
N ILE A 6 5.66 20.55 4.75
CA ILE A 6 5.29 19.74 5.92
C ILE A 6 5.67 18.30 5.58
N THR A 7 6.58 17.73 6.36
CA THR A 7 6.97 16.32 6.25
C THR A 7 6.25 15.53 7.34
N THR A 8 5.32 14.66 6.95
CA THR A 8 4.70 13.71 7.87
C THR A 8 5.63 12.52 8.04
N VAL A 9 6.30 12.41 9.19
CA VAL A 9 7.29 11.34 9.46
C VAL A 9 6.62 9.99 9.67
N SER A 10 5.42 9.98 10.27
CA SER A 10 4.66 8.75 10.50
C SER A 10 3.16 9.03 10.51
N GLN A 11 2.38 8.15 9.90
CA GLN A 11 0.92 8.20 9.94
C GLN A 11 0.38 6.79 10.23
N LYS A 12 -0.54 6.69 11.18
CA LYS A 12 -1.29 5.47 11.46
C LYS A 12 -2.71 5.64 10.91
N ILE A 13 -3.11 4.72 10.04
CA ILE A 13 -4.47 4.63 9.52
C ILE A 13 -5.10 3.37 10.11
N ALA A 14 -6.25 3.51 10.78
CA ALA A 14 -7.03 2.39 11.26
C ALA A 14 -8.16 2.13 10.26
N LEU A 15 -8.15 0.94 9.65
CA LEU A 15 -9.22 0.45 8.79
C LEU A 15 -9.98 -0.64 9.53
N ASP A 16 -11.31 -0.57 9.50
CA ASP A 16 -12.18 -1.67 9.93
C ASP A 16 -12.82 -2.36 8.71
N GLN A 17 -13.43 -3.53 8.95
CA GLN A 17 -14.14 -4.30 7.92
C GLN A 17 -13.32 -4.65 6.65
N VAL A 18 -12.00 -4.79 6.78
CA VAL A 18 -11.13 -5.27 5.69
C VAL A 18 -11.41 -6.76 5.46
N ARG A 19 -11.67 -7.13 4.21
CA ARG A 19 -11.99 -8.50 3.75
C ARG A 19 -10.87 -9.12 2.92
N ASP A 20 -10.12 -8.32 2.20
CA ASP A 20 -8.98 -8.78 1.40
C ASP A 20 -7.88 -7.73 1.36
N VAL A 21 -6.64 -8.18 1.20
CA VAL A 21 -5.46 -7.33 1.01
C VAL A 21 -4.64 -7.89 -0.14
N GLN A 22 -4.48 -7.11 -1.19
CA GLN A 22 -3.70 -7.48 -2.36
C GLN A 22 -2.44 -6.64 -2.42
N VAL A 23 -1.33 -7.32 -2.68
CA VAL A 23 -0.04 -6.68 -2.84
C VAL A 23 0.37 -6.84 -4.29
N SER A 24 0.64 -5.73 -4.98
CA SER A 24 1.05 -5.77 -6.38
C SER A 24 2.47 -6.32 -6.53
N ASP A 25 2.78 -6.70 -7.76
CA ASP A 25 4.15 -6.88 -8.21
C ASP A 25 4.94 -5.58 -8.03
N ILE A 26 6.25 -5.73 -7.85
CA ILE A 26 7.19 -4.61 -7.84
C ILE A 26 7.57 -4.32 -9.29
N VAL A 27 7.30 -3.11 -9.75
CA VAL A 27 7.56 -2.65 -11.11
C VAL A 27 8.48 -1.43 -11.11
N ALA A 28 9.20 -1.20 -12.21
CA ALA A 28 10.00 0.00 -12.38
C ALA A 28 9.10 1.23 -12.55
N ASP A 29 9.47 2.36 -11.96
CA ASP A 29 8.68 3.60 -11.99
C ASP A 29 8.98 4.50 -13.21
N GLY A 30 10.00 4.15 -14.00
CA GLY A 30 10.47 4.92 -15.16
C GLY A 30 11.37 6.12 -14.82
N ALA A 31 11.65 6.38 -13.55
CA ALA A 31 12.52 7.44 -13.04
C ALA A 31 13.78 6.89 -12.33
N GLY A 32 14.03 5.59 -12.40
CA GLY A 32 15.18 4.92 -11.81
C GLY A 32 14.89 4.26 -10.45
N GLY A 33 13.64 4.29 -9.99
CA GLY A 33 13.18 3.60 -8.80
C GLY A 33 12.19 2.47 -9.11
N PHE A 34 11.59 1.97 -8.04
CA PHE A 34 10.60 0.90 -8.06
C PHE A 34 9.36 1.35 -7.31
N VAL A 35 8.21 0.83 -7.72
CA VAL A 35 6.94 1.01 -7.03
C VAL A 35 6.21 -0.31 -6.85
N ARG A 36 5.45 -0.38 -5.76
CA ARG A 36 4.42 -1.40 -5.55
C ARG A 36 3.23 -0.79 -4.83
N SER A 37 2.05 -1.37 -4.98
CA SER A 37 0.88 -0.96 -4.22
C SER A 37 0.35 -2.04 -3.30
N MET A 38 -0.19 -1.59 -2.17
CA MET A 38 -0.97 -2.39 -1.24
C MET A 38 -2.41 -1.91 -1.31
N LYS A 39 -3.32 -2.80 -1.72
CA LYS A 39 -4.75 -2.53 -1.88
C LYS A 39 -5.52 -3.25 -0.80
N PHE A 40 -6.31 -2.50 -0.04
CA PHE A 40 -7.19 -3.00 1.00
C PHE A 40 -8.61 -2.98 0.48
N PHE A 41 -9.28 -4.12 0.51
CA PHE A 41 -10.67 -4.27 0.08
C PHE A 41 -11.56 -4.56 1.28
N GLY A 42 -12.74 -3.94 1.30
CA GLY A 42 -13.73 -4.07 2.37
C GLY A 42 -15.05 -4.66 1.86
N GLU A 43 -16.09 -4.49 2.67
CA GLU A 43 -17.44 -4.98 2.36
C GLU A 43 -17.99 -4.42 1.04
N PRO A 44 -18.70 -5.24 0.24
CA PRO A 44 -19.43 -4.77 -0.93
C PRO A 44 -20.52 -3.77 -0.50
N SER A 45 -20.63 -2.63 -1.16
CA SER A 45 -21.71 -1.67 -0.86
C SER A 45 -23.09 -2.13 -1.33
N ALA A 46 -23.17 -3.05 -2.31
CA ALA A 46 -24.37 -3.79 -2.70
C ALA A 46 -24.03 -4.78 -3.84
N SER A 47 -23.96 -6.07 -3.53
CA SER A 47 -23.93 -7.18 -4.51
C SER A 47 -22.77 -7.25 -5.52
N ALA A 48 -21.71 -6.45 -5.37
CA ALA A 48 -20.61 -6.37 -6.34
C ALA A 48 -19.23 -6.57 -5.68
N GLY A 49 -18.94 -7.77 -5.17
CA GLY A 49 -17.60 -8.16 -4.68
C GLY A 49 -16.96 -7.25 -3.62
N PRO A 50 -15.75 -7.57 -3.13
CA PRO A 50 -15.02 -6.68 -2.23
C PRO A 50 -14.73 -5.32 -2.89
N ALA A 51 -15.00 -4.21 -2.20
CA ALA A 51 -14.77 -2.86 -2.71
C ALA A 51 -13.40 -2.33 -2.29
N LEU A 52 -12.66 -1.65 -3.17
CA LEU A 52 -11.39 -1.03 -2.81
C LEU A 52 -11.63 0.10 -1.79
N VAL A 53 -11.04 -0.04 -0.60
CA VAL A 53 -11.17 0.92 0.51
C VAL A 53 -9.96 1.86 0.57
N LEU A 54 -8.76 1.32 0.39
CA LEU A 54 -7.52 2.09 0.41
C LEU A 54 -6.50 1.47 -0.55
N GLU A 55 -5.81 2.32 -1.29
CA GLU A 55 -4.58 1.93 -1.99
C GLU A 55 -3.42 2.78 -1.46
N VAL A 56 -2.35 2.11 -1.04
CA VAL A 56 -1.09 2.74 -0.66
C VAL A 56 -0.05 2.39 -1.72
N LEU A 57 0.40 3.40 -2.46
CA LEU A 57 1.53 3.27 -3.38
C LEU A 57 2.83 3.55 -2.60
N ILE A 58 3.78 2.64 -2.69
CA ILE A 58 5.07 2.73 -2.03
C ILE A 58 6.14 2.79 -3.11
N GLN A 59 7.07 3.74 -2.98
CA GLN A 59 8.19 3.93 -3.89
C GLN A 59 9.51 3.78 -3.13
N SER A 60 10.50 3.16 -3.75
CA SER A 60 11.88 3.10 -3.26
C SER A 60 12.87 3.10 -4.42
N GLU A 61 14.10 3.53 -4.16
CA GLU A 61 15.23 3.40 -5.08
C GLU A 61 15.70 1.93 -5.20
N ALA A 62 15.54 1.13 -4.14
CA ALA A 62 15.94 -0.28 -4.13
C ALA A 62 14.73 -1.22 -4.13
N ARG A 63 14.71 -2.16 -5.08
CA ARG A 63 13.65 -3.17 -5.21
C ARG A 63 13.47 -4.00 -3.94
N ALA A 64 14.57 -4.30 -3.24
CA ALA A 64 14.56 -5.12 -2.02
C ALA A 64 13.82 -4.45 -0.86
N ASP A 65 13.82 -3.11 -0.78
CA ASP A 65 13.10 -2.37 0.28
C ASP A 65 11.60 -2.46 0.14
N LEU A 66 11.14 -2.79 -1.07
CA LEU A 66 9.73 -2.99 -1.35
C LEU A 66 9.30 -4.42 -1.08
N ASP A 67 10.19 -5.34 -0.68
CA ASP A 67 9.79 -6.71 -0.39
C ASP A 67 8.97 -6.78 0.91
N ILE A 68 7.81 -7.43 0.84
CA ILE A 68 6.88 -7.57 1.98
C ILE A 68 6.89 -9.04 2.34
N THR A 69 7.63 -9.35 3.39
CA THR A 69 7.67 -10.70 3.95
C THR A 69 6.46 -10.89 4.84
N THR A 70 5.68 -11.94 4.55
CA THR A 70 4.70 -12.40 5.52
C THR A 70 5.44 -12.92 6.75
N PRO A 71 5.01 -12.57 7.98
CA PRO A 71 5.53 -13.21 9.17
C PRO A 71 5.36 -14.73 9.05
N ALA A 72 6.37 -15.49 9.46
CA ALA A 72 6.25 -16.95 9.49
C ALA A 72 5.03 -17.35 10.33
N LEU A 73 4.06 -18.01 9.70
CA LEU A 73 2.90 -18.56 10.39
C LEU A 73 3.40 -19.70 11.29
N THR A 74 3.43 -19.45 12.59
CA THR A 74 3.57 -20.50 13.60
C THR A 74 2.17 -21.08 13.83
N PHE A 75 1.97 -22.33 13.41
CA PHE A 75 0.76 -23.10 13.67
C PHE A 75 0.89 -23.89 14.97
#